data_AF-A0A940ZMK0-F1
#
_entry.id   AF-A0A940ZMK0-F1
#
_cell.length_a   1.000
_cell.length_b   1.000
_cell.length_c   1.000
_cell.angle_alpha   90.00
_cell.angle_beta   90.00
_cell.angle_gamma   90.00
#
_symmetry.space_group_name_H-M   'P 1'
#
loop_
_entity.id
_entity.type
_entity.pdbx_description
1 polymer ?
#
loop_
_entity_poly.entity_id
_entity_poly.type
_entity_poly.pdbx_seq_one_letter_code
_entity_poly.pdbx_strand_id
1 'polypeptide(L)'
;MTQRPVTIQDANKSLRENGIDIELPYPRDWVLIGMKILEKKYDLNGKVAVLLSLQMAKGNGTRISEIIHCEGKAPRKMKHFGGATPDLPLKASFLPEREHYEFTSDDEARDYLKKSIDHLLLDKGFILDPDHEDPCLYTSQRDIGIFTKCAPRCDELGLDCANELIALRQKTGSNHDFILAVPAFQESLGLSMLFQEAWANKYMDYLTSHRICLCGVDNKDPNQVYAFTVYPRSRELVSYFVVTTQQWSMVRERYILNSERTGSRR
;
A
#
# COMPACT_ATOMS: atom_id res chain seq x y z
N MET A 1 -31.97 -11.01 25.55
CA MET A 1 -30.65 -10.92 26.23
C MET A 1 -29.81 -9.92 25.46
N THR A 2 -29.69 -8.69 25.96
CA THR A 2 -28.84 -7.65 25.35
C THR A 2 -27.39 -8.02 25.63
N GLN A 3 -26.65 -8.44 24.61
CA GLN A 3 -25.21 -8.71 24.76
C GLN A 3 -24.53 -7.42 25.22
N ARG A 4 -23.75 -7.52 26.30
CA ARG A 4 -22.92 -6.42 26.79
C ARG A 4 -22.02 -5.94 25.64
N PRO A 5 -21.93 -4.63 25.37
CA PRO A 5 -21.05 -4.12 24.34
C PRO A 5 -19.60 -4.50 24.63
N VAL A 6 -18.90 -5.01 23.62
CA VAL A 6 -17.49 -5.40 23.71
C VAL A 6 -16.65 -4.12 23.84
N THR A 7 -15.85 -4.02 24.89
CA THR A 7 -14.96 -2.87 25.11
C THR A 7 -13.55 -3.12 24.58
N ILE A 8 -12.73 -2.07 24.49
CA ILE A 8 -11.29 -2.20 24.20
C ILE A 8 -10.61 -3.07 25.26
N GLN A 9 -11.03 -3.00 26.53
CA GLN A 9 -10.54 -3.89 27.57
C GLN A 9 -10.86 -5.38 27.27
N ASP A 10 -12.09 -5.67 26.85
CA ASP A 10 -12.51 -7.03 26.52
C ASP A 10 -11.75 -7.56 25.28
N ALA A 11 -11.50 -6.69 24.30
CA ALA A 11 -10.73 -7.01 23.10
C ALA A 11 -9.25 -7.32 23.44
N ASN A 12 -8.60 -6.47 24.24
CA ASN A 12 -7.23 -6.68 24.69
C ASN A 12 -7.09 -7.96 25.52
N LYS A 13 -8.08 -8.25 26.37
CA LYS A 13 -8.12 -9.50 27.14
C LYS A 13 -8.21 -10.72 26.21
N SER A 14 -9.13 -10.69 25.24
CA SER A 14 -9.31 -11.77 24.26
C SER A 14 -8.06 -11.99 23.41
N LEU A 15 -7.38 -10.92 22.97
CA LEU A 15 -6.12 -11.03 22.22
C LEU A 15 -5.04 -11.75 23.02
N ARG A 16 -4.83 -11.34 24.29
CA ARG A 16 -3.87 -11.99 25.20
C ARG A 16 -4.20 -13.45 25.48
N GLU A 17 -5.47 -13.76 25.73
CA GLU A 17 -5.94 -15.14 25.96
C GLU A 17 -5.71 -16.05 24.74
N ASN A 18 -5.74 -15.47 23.53
CA ASN A 18 -5.43 -16.18 22.28
C ASN A 18 -3.93 -16.17 21.93
N GLY A 19 -3.07 -15.74 22.85
CA GLY A 19 -1.62 -15.70 22.68
C GLY A 19 -1.15 -14.64 21.69
N ILE A 20 -1.98 -13.64 21.36
CA ILE A 20 -1.63 -12.48 20.55
C ILE A 20 -1.29 -11.36 21.54
N ASP A 21 0.00 -11.14 21.79
CA ASP A 21 0.48 -10.12 22.72
C ASP A 21 0.46 -8.73 22.09
N ILE A 22 -0.74 -8.24 21.75
CA ILE A 22 -1.00 -6.92 21.16
C ILE A 22 -1.95 -6.16 22.09
N GLU A 23 -1.61 -4.92 22.39
CA GLU A 23 -2.47 -4.00 23.14
C GLU A 23 -2.95 -2.87 22.24
N LEU A 24 -4.27 -2.73 22.10
CA LEU A 24 -4.90 -1.62 21.39
C LEU A 24 -4.63 -0.32 22.16
N PRO A 25 -4.11 0.74 21.52
CA PRO A 25 -3.66 1.97 22.18
C PRO A 25 -4.81 2.94 22.49
N TYR A 26 -5.97 2.44 22.91
CA TYR A 26 -7.17 3.25 23.18
C TYR A 26 -7.67 3.08 24.61
N PRO A 27 -8.45 4.06 25.13
CA PRO A 27 -9.05 3.96 26.45
C PRO A 27 -9.90 2.69 26.61
N ARG A 28 -9.76 2.05 27.78
CA ARG A 28 -10.30 0.73 28.09
C ARG A 28 -11.83 0.64 28.00
N ASP A 29 -12.49 1.75 28.28
CA ASP A 29 -13.94 1.93 28.35
C ASP A 29 -14.59 2.19 26.98
N TRP A 30 -13.80 2.42 25.93
CA TRP A 30 -14.35 2.62 24.58
C TRP A 30 -14.97 1.32 24.06
N VAL A 31 -16.08 1.47 23.34
CA VAL A 31 -16.83 0.34 22.78
C VAL A 31 -16.25 -0.01 21.42
N LEU A 32 -15.83 -1.26 21.24
CA LEU A 32 -15.39 -1.79 19.95
C LEU A 32 -16.61 -2.24 19.15
N ILE A 33 -16.87 -1.56 18.04
CA ILE A 33 -17.97 -1.86 17.11
C ILE A 33 -17.52 -2.90 16.09
N GLY A 34 -16.28 -2.82 15.62
CA GLY A 34 -15.73 -3.74 14.64
C GLY A 34 -14.20 -3.74 14.65
N MET A 35 -13.61 -4.90 14.44
CA MET A 35 -12.17 -5.09 14.31
C MET A 35 -11.91 -6.02 13.12
N LYS A 36 -11.09 -5.57 12.18
CA LYS A 36 -10.65 -6.37 11.04
C LYS A 36 -9.13 -6.36 11.00
N ILE A 37 -8.53 -7.54 10.93
CA ILE A 37 -7.12 -7.68 10.60
C ILE A 37 -6.97 -7.39 9.12
N LEU A 38 -6.25 -6.32 8.80
CA LEU A 38 -5.94 -5.91 7.44
C LEU A 38 -4.70 -6.65 6.93
N GLU A 39 -3.66 -6.71 7.76
CA GLU A 39 -2.39 -7.34 7.41
C GLU A 39 -1.81 -8.05 8.63
N LYS A 40 -1.11 -9.17 8.42
CA LYS A 40 -0.40 -9.91 9.46
C LYS A 40 0.95 -10.35 8.92
N LYS A 41 2.02 -9.66 9.33
CA LYS A 41 3.41 -10.01 9.05
C LYS A 41 4.01 -10.74 10.25
N TYR A 42 4.85 -11.74 9.99
CA TYR A 42 5.66 -12.38 11.02
C TYR A 42 7.12 -12.07 10.73
N ASP A 43 7.88 -11.69 11.76
CA ASP A 43 9.33 -11.67 11.65
C ASP A 43 9.91 -13.09 11.84
N LEU A 44 11.20 -13.25 11.53
CA LEU A 44 11.93 -14.51 11.71
C LEU A 44 12.06 -14.95 13.18
N ASN A 45 11.77 -14.05 14.13
CA ASN A 45 11.87 -14.28 15.57
C ASN A 45 10.51 -14.59 16.23
N GLY A 46 9.44 -14.76 15.44
CA GLY A 46 8.10 -15.06 15.95
C GLY A 46 7.34 -13.86 16.51
N LYS A 47 7.82 -12.64 16.28
CA LYS A 47 7.02 -11.43 16.46
C LYS A 47 6.01 -11.31 15.32
N VAL A 48 4.83 -10.83 15.66
CA VAL A 48 3.77 -10.55 14.72
C VAL A 48 3.57 -9.04 14.66
N ALA A 49 3.58 -8.49 13.45
CA ALA A 49 3.11 -7.16 13.15
C ALA A 49 1.72 -7.28 12.52
N VAL A 50 0.74 -6.58 13.06
CA VAL A 50 -0.65 -6.64 12.62
C VAL A 50 -1.13 -5.23 12.32
N LEU A 51 -1.65 -5.04 11.11
CA LEU A 51 -2.40 -3.84 10.77
C LEU A 51 -3.88 -4.10 11.04
N LEU A 52 -4.51 -3.28 11.87
CA LEU A 52 -5.90 -3.45 12.31
C LEU A 52 -6.74 -2.27 11.84
N SER A 53 -7.88 -2.55 11.22
CA SER A 53 -8.96 -1.57 11.07
C SER A 53 -9.91 -1.70 12.25
N LEU A 54 -10.10 -0.60 12.96
CA LEU A 54 -10.98 -0.52 14.12
C LEU A 54 -12.13 0.43 13.83
N GLN A 55 -13.30 0.05 14.32
CA GLN A 55 -14.45 0.93 14.46
C GLN A 55 -14.81 0.94 15.94
N MET A 56 -14.82 2.13 16.54
CA MET A 56 -15.03 2.29 17.97
C MET A 56 -16.04 3.40 18.24
N ALA A 57 -16.73 3.34 19.38
CA ALA A 57 -17.50 4.45 19.92
C ALA A 57 -16.86 4.91 21.24
N LYS A 58 -16.66 6.23 21.35
CA LYS A 58 -16.29 6.89 22.59
C LYS A 58 -17.46 6.84 23.59
N GLY A 59 -17.18 7.08 24.87
CA GLY A 59 -18.22 7.14 25.92
C GLY A 59 -19.33 8.17 25.68
N ASN A 60 -19.08 9.19 24.84
CA ASN A 60 -20.07 10.19 24.42
C ASN A 60 -20.90 9.78 23.17
N GLY A 61 -20.74 8.55 22.67
CA GLY A 61 -21.44 8.03 21.49
C GLY A 61 -20.81 8.40 20.14
N THR A 62 -19.74 9.21 20.10
CA THR A 62 -19.04 9.53 18.84
C THR A 62 -18.35 8.30 18.28
N ARG A 63 -18.67 7.95 17.03
CA ARG A 63 -18.03 6.85 16.30
C ARG A 63 -16.74 7.33 15.63
N ILE A 64 -15.70 6.55 15.78
CA ILE A 64 -14.40 6.74 15.13
C ILE A 64 -14.03 5.46 14.39
N SER A 65 -13.29 5.62 13.30
CA SER A 65 -12.70 4.49 12.60
C SER A 65 -11.27 4.81 12.22
N GLU A 66 -10.37 3.91 12.59
CA GLU A 66 -8.94 4.14 12.52
C GLU A 66 -8.24 2.87 12.06
N ILE A 67 -7.08 3.04 11.42
CA ILE A 67 -6.20 1.94 11.05
C ILE A 67 -4.92 2.09 11.88
N ILE A 68 -4.58 1.07 12.64
CA ILE A 68 -3.41 1.07 13.52
C ILE A 68 -2.46 -0.06 13.17
N HIS A 69 -1.18 0.18 13.41
CA HIS A 69 -0.14 -0.83 13.37
C HIS A 69 0.20 -1.27 14.79
N CYS A 70 0.14 -2.58 15.04
CA CYS A 70 0.45 -3.18 16.32
C CYS A 70 1.52 -4.24 16.18
N GLU A 71 2.46 -4.30 17.12
CA GLU A 71 3.49 -5.33 17.18
C GLU A 71 3.37 -6.14 18.46
N GLY A 72 3.61 -7.45 18.38
CA GLY A 72 3.48 -8.37 19.50
C GLY A 72 4.18 -9.70 19.27
N LYS A 73 4.01 -10.66 20.18
CA LYS A 73 4.38 -12.07 19.98
C LYS A 73 3.13 -12.89 19.71
N ALA A 74 3.17 -13.81 18.74
CA ALA A 74 2.08 -14.75 18.53
C ALA A 74 2.59 -16.15 18.16
N PRO A 75 2.03 -17.23 18.73
CA PRO A 75 2.39 -18.59 18.36
C PRO A 75 2.02 -18.82 16.88
N ARG A 76 2.99 -19.28 16.10
CA ARG A 76 2.81 -19.62 14.68
C ARG A 76 1.88 -20.82 14.56
N LYS A 77 0.57 -20.58 14.43
CA LYS A 77 -0.35 -21.54 13.82
C LYS A 77 -0.42 -21.21 12.33
N MET A 78 0.13 -22.08 11.48
CA MET A 78 -0.20 -22.08 10.05
C MET A 78 -1.69 -22.39 9.92
N LYS A 79 -2.51 -21.34 9.86
CA LYS A 79 -3.79 -21.42 9.18
C LYS A 79 -3.52 -21.04 7.73
N HIS A 80 -4.00 -21.87 6.80
CA HIS A 80 -4.24 -21.43 5.44
C HIS A 80 -5.15 -20.20 5.54
N PHE A 81 -4.60 -19.02 5.29
CA PHE A 81 -5.41 -17.85 5.01
C PHE A 81 -6.05 -18.11 3.65
N GLY A 82 -7.22 -18.76 3.66
CA GLY A 82 -8.16 -18.59 2.55
C GLY A 82 -8.39 -17.09 2.43
N GLY A 83 -8.02 -16.52 1.28
CA GLY A 83 -8.09 -15.09 1.04
C GLY A 83 -9.46 -14.57 1.45
N ALA A 84 -9.49 -13.66 2.42
CA ALA A 84 -10.65 -12.83 2.61
C ALA A 84 -10.72 -11.92 1.39
N THR A 85 -11.41 -12.38 0.35
CA THR A 85 -11.85 -11.53 -0.75
C THR A 85 -12.61 -10.35 -0.12
N PRO A 86 -12.25 -9.10 -0.42
CA PRO A 86 -13.12 -7.99 -0.07
C PRO A 86 -14.45 -8.17 -0.80
N ASP A 87 -15.57 -8.02 -0.10
CA ASP A 87 -16.95 -8.06 -0.65
C ASP A 87 -17.27 -6.89 -1.61
N LEU A 88 -16.30 -6.02 -1.91
CA LEU A 88 -16.47 -4.87 -2.78
C LEU A 88 -15.34 -4.79 -3.82
N PRO A 89 -15.65 -4.43 -5.08
CA PRO A 89 -14.63 -4.24 -6.10
C PRO A 89 -13.64 -3.15 -5.68
N LEU A 90 -12.35 -3.40 -5.90
CA LEU A 90 -11.26 -2.49 -5.49
C LEU A 90 -11.30 -1.13 -6.21
N LYS A 91 -12.03 -1.02 -7.33
CA LYS A 91 -12.29 0.21 -8.08
C LYS A 91 -13.73 0.21 -8.61
N ALA A 92 -14.30 1.39 -8.82
CA ALA A 92 -15.64 1.56 -9.40
C ALA A 92 -15.64 1.41 -10.93
N SER A 93 -14.53 1.74 -11.58
CA SER A 93 -14.31 1.54 -13.02
C SER A 93 -12.93 0.93 -13.27
N PHE A 94 -12.72 0.33 -14.45
CA PHE A 94 -11.44 -0.29 -14.83
C PHE A 94 -10.91 0.32 -16.12
N LEU A 95 -9.61 0.62 -16.13
CA LEU A 95 -8.87 0.90 -17.35
C LEU A 95 -8.68 -0.38 -18.17
N PRO A 96 -8.58 -0.29 -19.51
CA PRO A 96 -8.31 -1.45 -20.36
C PRO A 96 -6.93 -2.05 -20.05
N GLU A 97 -6.85 -3.38 -20.05
CA GLU A 97 -5.57 -4.10 -19.96
C GLU A 97 -4.72 -3.86 -21.20
N ARG A 98 -3.39 -3.89 -21.04
CA ARG A 98 -2.44 -3.88 -22.15
C ARG A 98 -2.36 -5.26 -22.79
N GLU A 99 -2.10 -5.27 -24.09
CA GLU A 99 -1.88 -6.49 -24.85
C GLU A 99 -0.53 -7.15 -24.50
N HIS A 100 0.48 -6.33 -24.20
CA HIS A 100 1.86 -6.76 -23.94
C HIS A 100 2.37 -6.22 -22.60
N TYR A 101 3.37 -6.91 -22.02
CA TYR A 101 4.00 -6.52 -20.75
C TYR A 101 5.11 -5.49 -20.96
N GLU A 102 5.73 -5.50 -22.14
CA GLU A 102 6.90 -4.69 -22.43
C GLU A 102 6.52 -3.23 -22.70
N PHE A 103 7.36 -2.31 -22.25
CA PHE A 103 7.34 -0.91 -22.66
C PHE A 103 8.37 -0.70 -23.77
N THR A 104 8.00 0.10 -24.77
CA THR A 104 8.87 0.45 -25.90
C THR A 104 9.77 1.64 -25.60
N SER A 105 9.41 2.47 -24.61
CA SER A 105 10.15 3.66 -24.21
C SER A 105 9.86 4.07 -22.76
N ASP A 106 10.73 4.90 -22.21
CA ASP A 106 10.55 5.50 -20.88
C ASP A 106 9.33 6.44 -20.84
N ASP A 107 9.05 7.14 -21.94
CA ASP A 107 7.90 8.04 -22.06
C ASP A 107 6.59 7.26 -22.05
N GLU A 108 6.51 6.13 -22.78
CA GLU A 108 5.35 5.23 -22.74
C GLU A 108 5.10 4.72 -21.32
N ALA A 109 6.17 4.29 -20.64
CA ALA A 109 6.07 3.83 -19.25
C ALA A 109 5.60 4.96 -18.31
N ARG A 110 6.13 6.17 -18.47
CA ARG A 110 5.72 7.34 -17.67
C ARG A 110 4.24 7.67 -17.84
N ASP A 111 3.76 7.73 -19.08
CA ASP A 111 2.37 8.00 -19.40
C ASP A 111 1.44 6.91 -18.85
N TYR A 112 1.88 5.65 -18.94
CA TYR A 112 1.16 4.52 -18.40
C TYR A 112 1.01 4.61 -16.87
N LEU A 113 2.12 4.85 -16.17
CA LEU A 113 2.12 5.02 -14.72
C LEU A 113 1.23 6.17 -14.29
N LYS A 114 1.33 7.31 -14.99
CA LYS A 114 0.50 8.48 -14.72
C LYS A 114 -0.98 8.13 -14.85
N LYS A 115 -1.40 7.55 -15.99
CA LYS A 115 -2.80 7.13 -16.21
C LYS A 115 -3.32 6.19 -15.12
N SER A 116 -2.51 5.21 -14.70
CA SER A 116 -2.88 4.26 -13.65
C SER A 116 -3.10 4.93 -12.29
N ILE A 117 -2.16 5.80 -11.88
CA ILE A 117 -2.22 6.50 -10.59
C ILE A 117 -3.34 7.54 -10.59
N ASP A 118 -3.47 8.32 -11.67
CA ASP A 118 -4.55 9.28 -11.86
C ASP A 118 -5.90 8.57 -11.70
N HIS A 119 -6.09 7.44 -12.38
CA HIS A 119 -7.32 6.65 -12.30
C HIS A 119 -7.57 6.11 -10.89
N LEU A 120 -6.55 5.60 -10.19
CA LEU A 120 -6.67 5.16 -8.80
C LEU A 120 -7.11 6.30 -7.88
N LEU A 121 -6.48 7.47 -7.98
CA LEU A 121 -6.75 8.60 -7.09
C LEU A 121 -8.11 9.22 -7.35
N LEU A 122 -8.49 9.41 -8.62
CA LEU A 122 -9.82 9.89 -9.01
C LEU A 122 -10.92 8.92 -8.54
N ASP A 123 -10.71 7.61 -8.67
CA ASP A 123 -11.64 6.58 -8.17
C ASP A 123 -11.83 6.64 -6.65
N LYS A 124 -10.79 7.07 -5.91
CA LYS A 124 -10.86 7.26 -4.44
C LYS A 124 -11.37 8.64 -4.03
N GLY A 125 -11.85 9.44 -4.97
CA GLY A 125 -12.47 10.74 -4.71
C GLY A 125 -11.47 11.87 -4.49
N PHE A 126 -10.22 11.72 -4.93
CA PHE A 126 -9.28 12.83 -5.04
C PHE A 126 -9.53 13.61 -6.32
N ILE A 127 -9.17 14.90 -6.32
CA ILE A 127 -9.28 15.79 -7.46
C ILE A 127 -7.86 16.24 -7.85
N LEU A 128 -7.55 16.15 -9.13
CA LEU A 128 -6.29 16.65 -9.66
C LEU A 128 -6.29 18.18 -9.61
N ASP A 129 -5.25 18.75 -9.00
CA ASP A 129 -4.94 20.17 -9.08
C ASP A 129 -4.28 20.45 -10.44
N PRO A 130 -4.94 21.22 -11.34
CA PRO A 130 -4.39 21.50 -12.66
C PRO A 130 -3.15 22.42 -12.62
N ASP A 131 -2.92 23.13 -11.51
CA ASP A 131 -1.79 24.07 -11.39
C ASP A 131 -0.47 23.37 -11.05
N HIS A 132 -0.49 22.05 -10.80
CA HIS A 132 0.68 21.23 -10.46
C HIS A 132 0.81 20.04 -11.43
N GLU A 133 1.58 20.23 -12.51
CA GLU A 133 1.73 19.21 -13.56
C GLU A 133 2.77 18.12 -13.23
N ASP A 134 3.89 18.45 -12.58
CA ASP A 134 4.91 17.48 -12.15
C ASP A 134 5.72 18.01 -10.94
N PRO A 135 5.66 17.39 -9.75
CA PRO A 135 4.81 16.26 -9.40
C PRO A 135 3.31 16.63 -9.40
N CYS A 136 2.46 15.71 -9.87
CA CYS A 136 1.01 15.92 -9.87
C CYS A 136 0.48 16.02 -8.44
N LEU A 137 -0.32 17.05 -8.15
CA LEU A 137 -0.96 17.21 -6.84
C LEU A 137 -2.43 16.78 -6.91
N TYR A 138 -2.82 15.88 -6.04
CA TYR A 138 -4.18 15.42 -5.85
C TYR A 138 -4.70 15.87 -4.50
N THR A 139 -5.81 16.58 -4.45
CA THR A 139 -6.39 17.06 -3.20
C THR A 139 -7.66 16.27 -2.86
N SER A 140 -7.91 16.08 -1.55
CA SER A 140 -9.16 15.54 -1.05
C SER A 140 -9.93 16.61 -0.30
N GLN A 141 -11.25 16.42 -0.13
CA GLN A 141 -12.11 17.30 0.68
C GLN A 141 -11.69 17.42 2.17
N ARG A 142 -10.70 16.66 2.63
CA ARG A 142 -10.21 16.63 4.03
C ARG A 142 -8.80 17.23 4.19
N ASP A 143 -8.41 18.14 3.31
CA ASP A 143 -7.12 18.86 3.31
C ASP A 143 -5.85 17.99 3.23
N ILE A 144 -5.97 16.69 2.95
CA ILE A 144 -4.82 15.83 2.66
C ILE A 144 -4.60 15.86 1.14
N GLY A 145 -3.48 16.46 0.74
CA GLY A 145 -2.97 16.39 -0.63
C GLY A 145 -2.02 15.21 -0.84
N ILE A 146 -1.97 14.68 -2.05
CA ILE A 146 -1.09 13.59 -2.47
C ILE A 146 -0.28 14.09 -3.66
N PHE A 147 1.04 14.15 -3.48
CA PHE A 147 1.96 14.43 -4.58
C PHE A 147 2.41 13.12 -5.21
N THR A 148 2.33 13.01 -6.52
CA THR A 148 2.74 11.82 -7.25
C THR A 148 3.82 12.15 -8.27
N LYS A 149 4.80 11.25 -8.39
CA LYS A 149 5.80 11.28 -9.45
C LYS A 149 5.95 9.89 -10.04
N CYS A 150 6.19 9.82 -11.35
CA CYS A 150 6.33 8.56 -12.08
C CYS A 150 7.78 8.42 -12.57
N ALA A 151 8.44 7.36 -12.11
CA ALA A 151 9.79 7.01 -12.54
C ALA A 151 9.74 5.73 -13.39
N PRO A 152 10.07 5.79 -14.69
CA PRO A 152 10.11 4.61 -15.56
C PRO A 152 11.10 3.53 -15.09
N ARG A 153 12.17 3.96 -14.41
CA ARG A 153 13.30 3.11 -14.01
C ARG A 153 13.68 3.30 -12.55
N CYS A 154 13.96 2.19 -11.89
CA CYS A 154 14.54 2.13 -10.55
C CYS A 154 16.07 2.22 -10.63
N ASP A 155 16.60 3.33 -11.13
CA ASP A 155 18.03 3.64 -11.23
C ASP A 155 18.31 5.03 -10.63
N GLU A 156 19.24 5.80 -11.21
CA GLU A 156 19.49 7.19 -10.81
C GLU A 156 18.26 8.07 -11.04
N LEU A 157 17.49 7.86 -12.12
CA LEU A 157 16.27 8.63 -12.42
C LEU A 157 15.20 8.41 -11.35
N GLY A 158 15.04 7.16 -10.90
CA GLY A 158 14.12 6.83 -9.81
C GLY A 158 14.51 7.50 -8.49
N LEU A 159 15.81 7.61 -8.22
CA LEU A 159 16.33 8.27 -7.03
C LEU A 159 16.17 9.79 -7.10
N ASP A 160 16.39 10.38 -8.27
CA ASP A 160 16.18 11.81 -8.49
C ASP A 160 14.71 12.18 -8.29
N CYS A 161 13.79 11.40 -8.87
CA CYS A 161 12.35 11.57 -8.65
C CYS A 161 11.97 11.45 -7.16
N ALA A 162 12.57 10.49 -6.44
CA ALA A 162 12.37 10.36 -5.01
C ALA A 162 12.87 11.59 -4.24
N ASN A 163 14.08 12.07 -4.54
CA ASN A 163 14.68 13.22 -3.88
C ASN A 163 13.87 14.50 -4.11
N GLU A 164 13.27 14.68 -5.29
CA GLU A 164 12.34 15.78 -5.55
C GLU A 164 11.10 15.71 -4.67
N LEU A 165 10.49 14.54 -4.50
CA LEU A 165 9.36 14.34 -3.59
C LEU A 165 9.77 14.61 -2.13
N ILE A 166 10.98 14.23 -1.72
CA ILE A 166 11.52 14.54 -0.39
C ILE A 166 11.67 16.05 -0.20
N ALA A 167 12.27 16.74 -1.17
CA ALA A 167 12.45 18.17 -1.14
C ALA A 167 11.10 18.91 -1.08
N LEU A 168 10.10 18.42 -1.82
CA LEU A 168 8.76 18.95 -1.79
C LEU A 168 8.11 18.76 -0.41
N ARG A 169 8.25 17.57 0.18
CA ARG A 169 7.77 17.29 1.54
C ARG A 169 8.39 18.22 2.59
N GLN A 170 9.67 18.53 2.45
CA GLN A 170 10.34 19.49 3.35
C GLN A 170 9.74 20.90 3.23
N LYS A 171 9.23 21.28 2.05
CA LYS A 171 8.60 22.59 1.79
C LYS A 171 7.13 22.65 2.20
N THR A 172 6.34 21.63 1.85
CA THR A 172 4.88 21.60 2.03
C THR A 172 4.45 21.00 3.37
N GLY A 173 5.38 20.40 4.11
CA GLY A 173 5.15 19.87 5.44
C GLY A 173 4.56 18.46 5.45
N SER A 174 4.35 17.93 6.66
CA SER A 174 3.97 16.53 6.88
C SER A 174 2.49 16.22 6.66
N ASN A 175 1.68 17.16 6.17
CA ASN A 175 0.23 16.97 6.00
C ASN A 175 -0.15 16.29 4.68
N HIS A 176 0.81 16.21 3.74
CA HIS A 176 0.62 15.56 2.45
C HIS A 176 1.24 14.16 2.42
N ASP A 177 0.70 13.30 1.56
CA ASP A 177 1.31 12.01 1.23
C ASP A 177 2.06 12.12 -0.11
N PHE A 178 3.05 11.25 -0.31
CA PHE A 178 3.94 11.29 -1.46
C PHE A 178 4.05 9.89 -2.06
N ILE A 179 3.80 9.78 -3.37
CA ILE A 179 3.81 8.51 -4.09
C ILE A 179 4.84 8.58 -5.21
N LEU A 180 5.75 7.62 -5.21
CA LEU A 180 6.64 7.34 -6.33
C LEU A 180 6.14 6.08 -7.04
N ALA A 181 5.62 6.24 -8.25
CA ALA A 181 5.13 5.13 -9.06
C ALA A 181 6.22 4.65 -10.02
N VAL A 182 6.42 3.34 -10.07
CA VAL A 182 7.35 2.66 -10.98
C VAL A 182 6.65 1.49 -11.66
N PRO A 183 7.15 0.99 -12.81
CA PRO A 183 6.62 -0.25 -13.37
C PRO A 183 6.90 -1.42 -12.42
N ALA A 184 5.99 -2.38 -12.35
CA ALA A 184 6.18 -3.61 -11.59
C ALA A 184 7.37 -4.41 -12.11
N PHE A 185 7.58 -4.41 -13.43
CA PHE A 185 8.68 -5.07 -14.12
C PHE A 185 9.34 -4.10 -15.12
N GLN A 186 10.67 -4.08 -15.19
CA GLN A 186 11.43 -3.05 -15.93
C GLN A 186 12.41 -3.66 -16.94
N GLU A 187 12.29 -4.97 -17.22
CA GLU A 187 13.18 -5.71 -18.12
C GLU A 187 13.20 -5.12 -19.52
N SER A 188 12.05 -4.71 -20.05
CA SER A 188 11.94 -4.06 -21.36
C SER A 188 12.67 -2.71 -21.41
N LEU A 189 12.90 -2.10 -20.25
CA LEU A 189 13.61 -0.82 -20.09
C LEU A 189 15.08 -1.03 -19.70
N GLY A 190 15.57 -2.28 -19.74
CA GLY A 190 16.97 -2.63 -19.49
C GLY A 190 17.34 -2.88 -18.02
N LEU A 191 16.37 -2.90 -17.11
CA LEU A 191 16.59 -3.21 -15.70
C LEU A 191 16.01 -4.58 -15.35
N SER A 192 16.86 -5.46 -14.81
CA SER A 192 16.38 -6.76 -14.33
C SER A 192 15.57 -6.60 -13.06
N MET A 193 14.62 -7.51 -12.82
CA MET A 193 13.90 -7.62 -11.56
C MET A 193 14.82 -7.67 -10.34
N LEU A 194 15.95 -8.41 -10.43
CA LEU A 194 16.93 -8.48 -9.34
C LEU A 194 17.52 -7.10 -9.03
N PHE A 195 17.81 -6.30 -10.06
CA PHE A 195 18.30 -4.93 -9.88
C PHE A 195 17.23 -4.03 -9.26
N GLN A 196 15.99 -4.11 -9.74
CA GLN A 196 14.86 -3.36 -9.19
C GLN A 196 14.63 -3.69 -7.70
N GLU A 197 14.66 -4.98 -7.33
CA GLU A 197 14.53 -5.41 -5.94
C GLU A 197 15.70 -4.93 -5.07
N ALA A 198 16.93 -5.03 -5.58
CA ALA A 198 18.11 -4.52 -4.89
C ALA A 198 18.03 -3.00 -4.67
N TRP A 199 17.58 -2.25 -5.68
CA TRP A 199 17.35 -0.80 -5.59
C TRP A 199 16.28 -0.47 -4.55
N ALA A 200 15.12 -1.14 -4.62
CA ALA A 200 14.02 -0.92 -3.68
C ALA A 200 14.44 -1.22 -2.24
N ASN A 201 15.15 -2.32 -2.00
CA ASN A 201 15.68 -2.68 -0.68
C ASN A 201 16.72 -1.69 -0.18
N LYS A 202 17.63 -1.24 -1.05
CA LYS A 202 18.68 -0.27 -0.70
C LYS A 202 18.10 1.06 -0.21
N TYR A 203 17.03 1.54 -0.83
CA TYR A 203 16.41 2.83 -0.50
C TYR A 203 15.15 2.71 0.37
N MET A 204 14.73 1.50 0.74
CA MET A 204 13.50 1.25 1.50
C MET A 204 13.42 2.08 2.78
N ASP A 205 14.47 2.02 3.61
CA ASP A 205 14.52 2.74 4.88
C ASP A 205 14.53 4.25 4.66
N TYR A 206 15.28 4.71 3.65
CA TYR A 206 15.35 6.13 3.27
C TYR A 206 13.98 6.67 2.85
N LEU A 207 13.30 6.01 1.92
CA LEU A 207 11.96 6.40 1.45
C LEU A 207 10.93 6.34 2.59
N THR A 208 10.98 5.28 3.41
CA THR A 208 10.06 5.10 4.56
C THR A 208 10.24 6.20 5.60
N SER A 209 11.48 6.60 5.90
CA SER A 209 11.76 7.70 6.84
C SER A 209 11.15 9.03 6.39
N HIS A 210 11.09 9.25 5.08
CA HIS A 210 10.45 10.42 4.47
C HIS A 210 8.98 10.21 4.13
N ARG A 211 8.38 9.07 4.52
CA ARG A 211 7.00 8.68 4.21
C ARG A 211 6.66 8.72 2.72
N ILE A 212 7.59 8.31 1.86
CA ILE A 212 7.33 8.14 0.43
C ILE A 212 6.84 6.72 0.18
N CYS A 213 5.64 6.61 -0.39
CA CYS A 213 5.06 5.37 -0.87
C CYS A 213 5.65 5.04 -2.24
N LEU A 214 6.61 4.11 -2.28
CA LEU A 214 7.03 3.49 -3.53
C LEU A 214 5.98 2.45 -3.92
N CYS A 215 5.45 2.53 -5.13
CA CYS A 215 4.49 1.56 -5.63
C CYS A 215 4.81 1.09 -7.05
N GLY A 216 4.63 -0.21 -7.29
CA GLY A 216 4.72 -0.84 -8.60
C GLY A 216 3.35 -0.93 -9.27
N VAL A 217 3.23 -0.45 -10.50
CA VAL A 217 2.03 -0.66 -11.33
C VAL A 217 2.25 -1.91 -12.18
N ASP A 218 1.34 -2.88 -12.12
CA ASP A 218 1.39 -4.07 -12.97
C ASP A 218 1.51 -3.67 -14.43
N ASN A 219 2.47 -4.23 -15.17
CA ASN A 219 2.72 -3.78 -16.54
C ASN A 219 1.58 -4.10 -17.52
N LYS A 220 0.74 -5.09 -17.19
CA LYS A 220 -0.37 -5.53 -18.03
C LYS A 220 -1.69 -4.91 -17.56
N ASP A 221 -1.97 -4.99 -16.25
CA ASP A 221 -3.22 -4.47 -15.68
C ASP A 221 -3.00 -3.13 -14.97
N PRO A 222 -3.32 -1.98 -15.60
CA PRO A 222 -3.14 -0.65 -14.97
C PRO A 222 -4.02 -0.45 -13.73
N ASN A 223 -4.93 -1.37 -13.42
CA ASN A 223 -5.78 -1.29 -12.24
C ASN A 223 -5.15 -1.94 -11.01
N GLN A 224 -4.00 -2.61 -11.15
CA GLN A 224 -3.27 -3.23 -10.05
C GLN A 224 -2.01 -2.44 -9.73
N VAL A 225 -2.04 -1.79 -8.57
CA VAL A 225 -0.92 -1.01 -8.02
C VAL A 225 -0.55 -1.59 -6.66
N TYR A 226 0.71 -1.97 -6.50
CA TYR A 226 1.24 -2.65 -5.33
C TYR A 226 2.14 -1.68 -4.55
N ALA A 227 1.93 -1.54 -3.25
CA ALA A 227 2.80 -0.71 -2.43
C ALA A 227 4.00 -1.53 -1.91
N PHE A 228 5.20 -0.97 -2.02
CA PHE A 228 6.45 -1.61 -1.59
C PHE A 228 6.99 -1.04 -0.27
N THR A 229 6.66 0.21 0.08
CA THR A 229 7.12 0.86 1.32
C THR A 229 5.97 1.21 2.26
N VAL A 230 5.76 2.49 2.55
CA VAL A 230 4.69 2.97 3.45
C VAL A 230 3.39 3.15 2.69
N TYR A 231 2.26 2.93 3.36
CA TYR A 231 0.96 3.29 2.79
C TYR A 231 0.66 4.79 2.97
N PRO A 232 -0.02 5.43 2.00
CA PRO A 232 -0.63 6.74 2.21
C PRO A 232 -1.58 6.72 3.41
N ARG A 233 -1.80 7.85 4.07
CA ARG A 233 -2.69 7.95 5.25
C ARG A 233 -4.17 7.87 4.91
N SER A 234 -4.54 8.14 3.66
CA SER A 234 -5.92 8.04 3.22
C SER A 234 -6.45 6.62 3.41
N ARG A 235 -7.53 6.49 4.19
CA ARG A 235 -8.17 5.20 4.51
C ARG A 235 -8.52 4.38 3.27
N GLU A 236 -9.00 5.04 2.22
CA GLU A 236 -9.38 4.39 0.97
C GLU A 236 -8.16 3.80 0.26
N LEU A 237 -7.04 4.53 0.25
CA LEU A 237 -5.78 4.05 -0.32
C LEU A 237 -5.15 2.94 0.52
N VAL A 238 -5.16 3.05 1.85
CA VAL A 238 -4.71 1.96 2.72
C VAL A 238 -5.50 0.69 2.45
N SER A 239 -6.83 0.80 2.36
CA SER A 239 -7.70 -0.35 2.12
C SER A 239 -7.41 -1.01 0.78
N TYR A 240 -7.16 -0.21 -0.25
CA TYR A 240 -6.74 -0.70 -1.56
C TYR A 240 -5.37 -1.41 -1.49
N PHE A 241 -4.34 -0.73 -0.97
CA PHE A 241 -2.97 -1.25 -0.95
C PHE A 241 -2.79 -2.48 -0.07
N VAL A 242 -3.54 -2.60 1.03
CA VAL A 242 -3.53 -3.82 1.85
C VAL A 242 -3.92 -5.05 1.04
N VAL A 243 -4.90 -4.92 0.13
CA VAL A 243 -5.37 -6.04 -0.68
C VAL A 243 -4.39 -6.32 -1.81
N THR A 244 -3.96 -5.30 -2.55
CA THR A 244 -3.06 -5.49 -3.71
C THR A 244 -1.68 -5.95 -3.29
N THR A 245 -1.12 -5.45 -2.18
CA THR A 245 0.21 -5.85 -1.72
C THR A 245 0.29 -7.35 -1.38
N GLN A 246 -0.81 -7.97 -0.94
CA GLN A 246 -0.87 -9.43 -0.75
C GLN A 246 -0.84 -10.22 -2.07
N GLN A 247 -1.30 -9.60 -3.16
CA GLN A 247 -1.28 -10.18 -4.49
C GLN A 247 0.11 -10.10 -5.14
N TRP A 248 0.92 -9.11 -4.74
CA TRP A 248 2.26 -8.89 -5.29
C TRP A 248 3.12 -10.16 -5.28
N SER A 249 3.19 -10.89 -4.16
CA SER A 249 3.99 -12.12 -4.07
C SER A 249 3.59 -13.16 -5.13
N MET A 250 2.29 -13.29 -5.41
CA MET A 250 1.79 -14.21 -6.43
C MET A 250 2.13 -13.74 -7.84
N VAL A 251 2.00 -12.44 -8.12
CA VAL A 251 2.31 -11.84 -9.43
C VAL A 251 3.80 -11.96 -9.71
N ARG A 252 4.62 -11.62 -8.72
CA ARG A 252 6.06 -11.78 -8.69
C ARG A 252 6.49 -13.21 -9.01
N GLU A 253 5.95 -14.20 -8.29
CA GLU A 253 6.27 -15.63 -8.51
C GLU A 253 5.89 -16.09 -9.92
N ARG A 254 4.71 -15.72 -10.41
CA ARG A 254 4.29 -16.06 -11.78
C ARG A 254 5.21 -15.46 -12.83
N TYR A 255 5.64 -14.22 -12.64
CA TYR A 255 6.56 -13.56 -13.55
C TYR A 255 7.89 -14.32 -13.62
N ILE A 256 8.47 -14.66 -12.47
CA ILE A 256 9.73 -15.43 -12.39
C ILE A 256 9.58 -16.77 -13.12
N LEU A 257 8.53 -17.54 -12.81
CA LEU A 257 8.27 -18.85 -13.44
C LEU A 257 8.12 -18.76 -14.97
N ASN A 258 7.49 -17.69 -15.46
CA ASN A 258 7.33 -17.46 -16.90
C ASN A 258 8.63 -17.02 -17.57
N SER A 259 9.43 -16.20 -16.88
CA SER A 259 10.75 -15.75 -17.35
C SER A 259 11.75 -16.90 -17.46
N GLU A 260 11.76 -17.84 -16.50
CA GLU A 260 12.61 -19.05 -16.55
C GLU A 260 12.22 -19.97 -17.73
N ARG A 261 10.91 -20.11 -18.00
CA ARG A 261 10.42 -20.89 -19.14
C ARG A 261 10.78 -20.29 -20.49
N THR A 262 10.88 -18.97 -20.58
CA THR A 262 11.31 -18.27 -21.80
C THR A 262 12.84 -18.23 -21.92
N GLY A 263 13.56 -18.16 -20.80
CA GLY A 263 15.02 -18.24 -20.75
C GLY A 263 15.59 -19.62 -21.07
N SER A 264 14.87 -20.70 -20.74
CA SER A 264 15.27 -22.08 -21.07
C SER A 264 15.09 -22.48 -22.54
N ARG A 265 14.68 -21.54 -23.41
CA ARG A 265 14.55 -21.69 -24.87
C ARG A 265 15.56 -20.84 -25.66
N ARG A 266 16.56 -20.24 -25.02
CA ARG A 266 17.69 -19.56 -25.68
C ARG A 266 18.97 -20.36 -25.56
#